data_AF-A0A7X9BPG6-F1
#
_entry.id   AF-A0A7X9BPG6-F1
#
_cell.length_a   1.000
_cell.length_b   1.000
_cell.length_c   1.000
_cell.angle_alpha   90.00
_cell.angle_beta   90.00
_cell.angle_gamma   90.00
#
_symmetry.space_group_name_H-M   'P 1'
#
loop_
_entity.id
_entity.type
_entity.pdbx_description
1 polymer ?
#
loop_
_entity_poly.entity_id
_entity_poly.type
_entity_poly.pdbx_seq_one_letter_code
_entity_poly.pdbx_strand_id
1 'polypeptide(L)'
;MQDSSPVYVYKEYEGGKLGLGVRVTDEQATLADLLSAWEPLSGDPAIYKAFAANHYADCRGCQVNCCRQAYVIPDLIALKRMSAYLGIAELDFARNYLDAEKLGITIPRLQTSPCIFLQEGLCTVYPVRTLICRFYLCTHILGETEEFIYTITLAGMAATQQYLAEAGLFDEQDGQVGLTDYEQHFLRFFGEYRGTRMVEAFLGARDYTEIPLSLFLPASR
;
A
#
# COMPACT_ATOMS: atom_id res chain seq x y z
N MET A 1 -9.32 33.52 0.98
CA MET A 1 -9.67 32.23 1.57
C MET A 1 -8.39 31.43 1.55
N GLN A 2 -7.77 31.20 2.70
CA GLN A 2 -6.49 30.48 2.77
C GLN A 2 -6.77 29.03 2.39
N ASP A 3 -6.15 28.60 1.31
CA ASP A 3 -6.21 27.25 0.76
C ASP A 3 -5.42 26.32 1.71
N SER A 4 -6.00 25.98 2.86
CA SER A 4 -5.37 25.07 3.81
C SER A 4 -5.72 23.64 3.43
N SER A 5 -4.88 23.02 2.62
CA SER A 5 -4.96 21.58 2.33
C SER A 5 -5.02 20.78 3.65
N PRO A 6 -5.94 19.80 3.80
CA PRO A 6 -6.09 19.00 5.03
C PRO A 6 -4.89 18.09 5.32
N VAL A 7 -4.08 17.85 4.30
CA VAL A 7 -2.79 17.15 4.38
C VAL A 7 -1.77 17.91 3.54
N TYR A 8 -0.56 18.08 4.06
CA TYR A 8 0.54 18.64 3.27
C TYR A 8 1.84 17.86 3.47
N VAL A 9 2.65 17.85 2.40
CA VAL A 9 3.96 17.19 2.37
C VAL A 9 5.04 18.24 2.62
N TYR A 10 6.03 17.91 3.45
CA TYR A 10 7.16 18.77 3.74
C TYR A 10 8.49 18.03 3.56
N LYS A 11 9.58 18.79 3.56
CA LYS A 11 10.95 18.27 3.47
C LYS A 11 11.71 18.67 4.73
N GLU A 12 12.42 17.73 5.33
CA GLU A 12 13.24 17.97 6.52
C GLU A 12 14.48 17.09 6.50
N TYR A 13 15.54 17.49 7.22
CA TYR A 13 16.73 16.67 7.37
C TYR A 13 16.62 15.77 8.62
N GLU A 14 16.72 14.46 8.42
CA GLU A 14 16.82 13.46 9.48
C GLU A 14 18.11 12.66 9.27
N GLY A 15 18.96 12.56 10.30
CA GLY A 15 20.23 11.84 10.20
C GLY A 15 21.15 12.33 9.06
N GLY A 16 21.08 13.62 8.69
CA GLY A 16 21.85 14.21 7.59
C GLY A 16 21.34 13.91 6.18
N LYS A 17 20.18 13.27 6.04
CA LYS A 17 19.51 13.02 4.75
C LYS A 17 18.25 13.86 4.65
N LEU A 18 18.01 14.45 3.48
CA LEU A 18 16.75 15.14 3.20
C LEU A 18 15.66 14.09 2.98
N GLY A 19 14.62 14.10 3.81
CA GLY A 19 13.49 13.18 3.76
C GLY A 19 12.16 13.90 3.50
N LEU A 20 11.15 13.12 3.09
CA LEU A 20 9.78 13.57 2.94
C LEU A 20 8.96 13.26 4.20
N GLY A 21 8.25 14.28 4.68
CA GLY A 21 7.31 14.17 5.78
C GLY A 21 5.89 14.49 5.36
N VAL A 22 4.91 13.98 6.11
CA VAL A 22 3.48 14.29 5.97
C VAL A 22 3.00 14.94 7.26
N ARG A 23 2.20 16.00 7.12
CA ARG A 23 1.43 16.54 8.24
C ARG A 23 -0.05 16.56 7.89
N VAL A 24 -0.84 15.99 8.79
CA VAL A 24 -2.31 16.08 8.77
C VAL A 24 -2.72 17.27 9.64
N THR A 25 -3.49 18.19 9.08
CA THR A 25 -3.91 19.44 9.74
C THR A 25 -5.41 19.50 10.01
N ASP A 26 -6.18 18.59 9.43
CA ASP A 26 -7.61 18.47 9.61
C ASP A 26 -7.95 17.10 10.24
N GLU A 27 -8.72 17.11 11.33
CA GLU A 27 -9.17 15.89 12.01
C GLU A 27 -10.13 15.05 11.17
N GLN A 28 -10.76 15.67 10.16
CA GLN A 28 -11.64 15.00 9.19
C GLN A 28 -10.89 14.53 7.94
N ALA A 29 -9.57 14.72 7.86
CA ALA A 29 -8.77 14.28 6.72
C ALA A 29 -8.90 12.76 6.51
N THR A 30 -8.95 12.39 5.23
CA THR A 30 -9.15 11.01 4.77
C THR A 30 -7.90 10.49 4.07
N LEU A 31 -7.83 9.17 3.86
CA LEU A 31 -6.76 8.56 3.07
C LEU A 31 -6.72 9.10 1.63
N ALA A 32 -7.86 9.50 1.07
CA ALA A 32 -7.90 10.16 -0.23
C ALA A 32 -7.18 11.53 -0.23
N ASP A 33 -7.26 12.29 0.86
CA ASP A 33 -6.55 13.57 1.02
C ASP A 33 -5.04 13.36 1.08
N LEU A 34 -4.60 12.34 1.84
CA LEU A 34 -3.20 11.93 1.88
C LEU A 34 -2.68 11.55 0.49
N LEU A 35 -3.42 10.70 -0.23
CA LEU A 35 -3.03 10.28 -1.58
C LEU A 35 -3.02 11.47 -2.56
N SER A 36 -3.94 12.41 -2.42
CA SER A 36 -3.97 13.62 -3.25
C SER A 36 -2.73 14.49 -3.04
N ALA A 37 -2.20 14.56 -1.82
CA ALA A 37 -0.95 15.27 -1.51
C ALA A 37 0.30 14.46 -1.92
N TRP A 38 0.26 13.13 -1.80
CA TRP A 38 1.44 12.26 -1.95
C TRP A 38 1.69 11.78 -3.38
N GLU A 39 0.66 11.37 -4.11
CA GLU A 39 0.83 10.76 -5.44
C GLU A 39 1.52 11.63 -6.49
N PRO A 40 1.27 12.97 -6.55
CA PRO A 40 1.96 13.83 -7.52
C PRO A 40 3.49 13.76 -7.42
N LEU A 41 4.04 13.45 -6.25
CA LEU A 41 5.48 13.34 -5.99
C LEU A 41 6.14 12.22 -6.81
N SER A 42 5.38 11.23 -7.27
CA SER A 42 5.88 10.15 -8.12
C SER A 42 6.40 10.64 -9.47
N GLY A 43 5.84 11.73 -9.99
CA GLY A 43 6.27 12.41 -11.22
C GLY A 43 7.00 13.74 -10.97
N ASP A 44 7.22 14.12 -9.70
CA ASP A 44 7.89 15.38 -9.39
C ASP A 44 9.42 15.24 -9.60
N PRO A 45 10.02 16.06 -10.51
CA PRO A 45 11.46 16.05 -10.75
C PRO A 45 12.28 16.65 -9.60
N ALA A 46 11.65 17.33 -8.62
CA ALA A 46 12.31 17.85 -7.43
C ALA A 46 12.43 16.81 -6.29
N ILE A 47 11.95 15.59 -6.50
CA ILE A 47 12.01 14.49 -5.53
C ILE A 47 13.15 13.57 -5.91
N TYR A 48 14.12 13.43 -4.99
CA TYR A 48 15.22 12.49 -5.12
C TYR A 48 14.68 11.06 -5.02
N LYS A 49 15.05 10.21 -5.98
CA LYS A 49 14.65 8.80 -6.07
C LYS A 49 15.90 7.94 -6.29
N ALA A 50 16.28 7.13 -5.32
CA ALA A 50 17.56 6.41 -5.27
C ALA A 50 17.88 5.62 -6.55
N PHE A 51 16.86 4.99 -7.15
CA PHE A 51 17.02 4.10 -8.31
C PHE A 51 16.60 4.72 -9.65
N ALA A 52 16.17 5.99 -9.67
CA ALA A 52 15.81 6.68 -10.90
C ALA A 52 17.05 7.10 -11.69
N ALA A 53 16.91 7.25 -13.02
CA ALA A 53 17.96 7.83 -13.84
C ALA A 53 18.33 9.23 -13.34
N ASN A 54 19.61 9.47 -13.06
CA ASN A 54 20.12 10.68 -12.42
C ASN A 54 19.44 11.04 -11.08
N HIS A 55 18.77 10.07 -10.44
CA HIS A 55 17.96 10.23 -9.24
C HIS A 55 16.69 11.10 -9.35
N TYR A 56 16.31 11.56 -10.54
CA TYR A 56 15.18 12.49 -10.73
C TYR A 56 14.36 12.15 -11.99
N ALA A 57 13.71 10.99 -11.99
CA ALA A 57 12.86 10.55 -13.10
C ALA A 57 11.46 10.15 -12.61
N ASP A 58 10.55 9.99 -13.56
CA ASP A 58 9.21 9.46 -13.29
C ASP A 58 9.27 8.04 -12.75
N CYS A 59 8.47 7.76 -11.71
CA CYS A 59 8.27 6.39 -11.25
C CYS A 59 7.64 5.51 -12.34
N ARG A 60 6.75 6.09 -13.17
CA ARG A 60 6.09 5.38 -14.28
C ARG A 60 7.12 5.08 -15.38
N GLY A 61 7.33 3.80 -15.67
CA GLY A 61 8.35 3.37 -16.65
C GLY A 61 9.74 3.12 -16.06
N CYS A 62 9.90 3.22 -14.74
CA CYS A 62 11.18 2.91 -14.08
C CYS A 62 11.63 1.47 -14.36
N GLN A 63 12.90 1.30 -14.73
CA GLN A 63 13.47 0.02 -15.14
C GLN A 63 14.20 -0.73 -14.01
N VAL A 64 14.23 -0.23 -12.77
CA VAL A 64 15.13 -0.79 -11.73
C VAL A 64 14.40 -1.25 -10.47
N ASN A 65 13.15 -0.82 -10.27
CA ASN A 65 12.62 -0.65 -8.94
C ASN A 65 11.47 -1.63 -8.57
N CYS A 66 10.62 -1.24 -7.61
CA CYS A 66 9.60 -2.04 -6.95
C CYS A 66 8.74 -2.92 -7.87
N CYS A 67 8.37 -2.47 -9.07
CA CYS A 67 7.57 -3.27 -10.00
C CYS A 67 8.26 -4.58 -10.45
N ARG A 68 9.60 -4.67 -10.35
CA ARG A 68 10.37 -5.85 -10.77
C ARG A 68 10.71 -6.81 -9.63
N GLN A 69 10.76 -6.31 -8.40
CA GLN A 69 11.37 -7.03 -7.28
C GLN A 69 10.52 -7.04 -6.00
N ALA A 70 9.57 -6.11 -5.85
CA ALA A 70 8.88 -5.93 -4.58
C ALA A 70 7.92 -7.08 -4.27
N TYR A 71 7.79 -7.33 -2.97
CA TYR A 71 6.75 -8.17 -2.40
C TYR A 71 5.50 -7.30 -2.18
N VAL A 72 4.50 -7.47 -3.06
CA VAL A 72 3.34 -6.59 -3.10
C VAL A 72 2.11 -7.33 -2.63
N ILE A 73 1.55 -6.89 -1.51
CA ILE A 73 0.22 -7.29 -1.04
C ILE A 73 -0.73 -6.12 -1.32
N PRO A 74 -1.85 -6.32 -2.04
CA PRO A 74 -2.80 -5.26 -2.27
C PRO A 74 -3.58 -4.97 -0.99
N ASP A 75 -3.86 -3.69 -0.72
CA ASP A 75 -4.91 -3.32 0.22
C ASP A 75 -6.29 -3.64 -0.36
N LEU A 76 -7.30 -3.76 0.50
CA LEU A 76 -8.61 -4.27 0.11
C LEU A 76 -9.30 -3.37 -0.93
N ILE A 77 -9.20 -2.06 -0.77
CA ILE A 77 -9.81 -1.10 -1.70
C ILE A 77 -9.13 -1.21 -3.07
N ALA A 78 -7.80 -1.33 -3.11
CA ALA A 78 -7.09 -1.56 -4.37
C ALA A 78 -7.44 -2.91 -5.01
N LEU A 79 -7.60 -4.00 -4.24
CA LEU A 79 -8.05 -5.28 -4.79
C LEU A 79 -9.40 -5.12 -5.50
N LYS A 80 -10.38 -4.49 -4.85
CA LYS A 80 -11.71 -4.24 -5.42
C LYS A 80 -11.63 -3.36 -6.68
N ARG A 81 -10.86 -2.26 -6.62
CA ARG A 81 -10.68 -1.34 -7.75
C ARG A 81 -9.94 -1.98 -8.93
N MET A 82 -8.91 -2.79 -8.69
CA MET A 82 -8.20 -3.52 -9.74
C MET A 82 -9.11 -4.57 -10.38
N SER A 83 -9.89 -5.30 -9.59
CA SER A 83 -10.89 -6.26 -10.10
C SER A 83 -11.89 -5.57 -11.02
N ALA A 84 -12.46 -4.46 -10.57
CA ALA A 84 -13.39 -3.64 -11.36
C ALA A 84 -12.74 -3.07 -12.63
N TYR A 85 -11.51 -2.56 -12.54
CA TYR A 85 -10.76 -2.02 -13.68
C TYR A 85 -10.48 -3.08 -14.75
N LEU A 86 -10.27 -4.33 -14.34
CA LEU A 86 -10.06 -5.48 -15.23
C LEU A 86 -11.38 -6.12 -15.71
N GLY A 87 -12.52 -5.69 -15.18
CA GLY A 87 -13.84 -6.22 -15.54
C GLY A 87 -14.08 -7.65 -15.05
N ILE A 88 -13.48 -8.05 -13.93
CA ILE A 88 -13.60 -9.40 -13.35
C ILE A 88 -14.11 -9.33 -11.90
N ALA A 89 -14.67 -10.45 -11.42
CA ALA A 89 -15.07 -10.58 -10.02
C ALA A 89 -13.85 -10.62 -9.09
N GLU A 90 -14.02 -10.17 -7.86
CA GLU A 90 -12.94 -10.06 -6.86
C GLU A 90 -12.30 -11.41 -6.51
N LEU A 91 -13.10 -12.49 -6.46
CA LEU A 91 -12.57 -13.84 -6.24
C LEU A 91 -11.82 -14.39 -7.46
N ASP A 92 -12.22 -13.99 -8.67
CA ASP A 92 -11.48 -14.36 -9.88
C ASP A 92 -10.20 -13.56 -9.98
N PHE A 93 -10.20 -12.29 -9.53
CA PHE A 93 -8.97 -11.53 -9.35
C PHE A 93 -8.01 -12.26 -8.41
N ALA A 94 -8.50 -12.69 -7.24
CA ALA A 94 -7.68 -13.39 -6.27
C ALA A 94 -7.04 -14.66 -6.86
N ARG A 95 -7.80 -15.47 -7.58
CA ARG A 95 -7.30 -16.71 -8.21
C ARG A 95 -6.31 -16.46 -9.34
N ASN A 96 -6.52 -15.41 -10.14
CA ASN A 96 -5.75 -15.19 -11.35
C ASN A 96 -4.51 -14.32 -11.14
N TYR A 97 -4.50 -13.45 -10.12
CA TYR A 97 -3.46 -12.43 -9.93
C TYR A 97 -2.70 -12.53 -8.61
N LEU A 98 -3.21 -13.29 -7.62
CA LEU A 98 -2.44 -13.61 -6.42
C LEU A 98 -1.58 -14.84 -6.65
N ASP A 99 -0.46 -14.87 -5.96
CA ASP A 99 0.48 -15.98 -5.95
C ASP A 99 -0.19 -17.17 -5.24
N ALA A 100 -0.45 -18.25 -5.98
CA ALA A 100 -1.18 -19.41 -5.46
C ALA A 100 -0.45 -20.11 -4.32
N GLU A 101 0.89 -20.13 -4.33
CA GLU A 101 1.69 -20.71 -3.25
C GLU A 101 1.54 -19.86 -1.97
N LYS A 102 1.62 -18.53 -2.12
CA LYS A 102 1.45 -17.62 -0.97
C LYS A 102 0.02 -17.56 -0.47
N LEU A 103 -0.96 -17.66 -1.37
CA LEU A 103 -2.37 -17.76 -1.01
C LEU A 103 -2.65 -19.04 -0.23
N GLY A 104 -1.98 -20.15 -0.56
CA GLY A 104 -2.07 -21.42 0.18
C GLY A 104 -1.55 -21.36 1.62
N ILE A 105 -0.77 -20.34 1.97
CA ILE A 105 -0.36 -20.02 3.34
C ILE A 105 -1.02 -18.74 3.86
N THR A 106 -2.15 -18.34 3.29
CA THR A 106 -2.98 -17.18 3.67
C THR A 106 -2.35 -15.79 3.47
N ILE A 107 -1.32 -15.68 2.64
CA ILE A 107 -0.68 -14.41 2.29
C ILE A 107 -1.16 -13.96 0.91
N PRO A 108 -1.99 -12.90 0.79
CA PRO A 108 -2.58 -12.47 -0.48
C PRO A 108 -1.61 -11.61 -1.31
N ARG A 109 -0.41 -12.14 -1.57
CA ARG A 109 0.62 -11.48 -2.37
C ARG A 109 0.24 -11.53 -3.85
N LEU A 110 0.41 -10.43 -4.58
CA LEU A 110 0.37 -10.44 -6.05
C LEU A 110 1.47 -11.35 -6.62
N GLN A 111 1.19 -12.00 -7.74
CA GLN A 111 2.21 -12.67 -8.55
C GLN A 111 3.31 -11.67 -8.94
N THR A 112 4.57 -12.05 -8.70
CA THR A 112 5.73 -11.18 -8.92
C THR A 112 6.93 -11.95 -9.50
N SER A 113 8.05 -11.26 -9.71
CA SER A 113 9.25 -11.67 -10.45
C SER A 113 9.08 -11.74 -11.98
N PRO A 114 8.68 -10.64 -12.67
CA PRO A 114 8.28 -9.32 -12.15
C PRO A 114 6.79 -9.29 -11.78
N CYS A 115 6.30 -8.15 -11.25
CA CYS A 115 4.87 -7.96 -10.99
C CYS A 115 4.02 -8.31 -12.22
N ILE A 116 2.96 -9.09 -12.04
CA ILE A 116 2.05 -9.51 -13.11
C ILE A 116 1.47 -8.36 -13.94
N PHE A 117 1.33 -7.17 -13.35
CA PHE A 117 0.83 -5.98 -14.04
C PHE A 117 1.91 -5.20 -14.80
N LEU A 118 3.19 -5.58 -14.71
CA LEU A 118 4.27 -4.93 -15.44
C LEU A 118 4.37 -5.52 -16.85
N GLN A 119 3.82 -4.82 -17.83
CA GLN A 119 3.89 -5.19 -19.25
C GLN A 119 4.60 -4.10 -20.03
N GLU A 120 5.59 -4.48 -20.84
CA GLU A 120 6.39 -3.53 -21.65
C GLU A 120 7.00 -2.38 -20.82
N GLY A 121 7.32 -2.65 -19.55
CA GLY A 121 7.89 -1.66 -18.63
C GLY A 121 6.87 -0.70 -18.00
N LEU A 122 5.57 -0.89 -18.24
CA LEU A 122 4.49 -0.07 -17.68
C LEU A 122 3.51 -0.91 -16.87
N CYS A 123 2.98 -0.32 -15.80
CA CYS A 123 1.94 -0.95 -15.00
C CYS A 123 0.59 -0.82 -15.70
N THR A 124 -0.06 -1.93 -16.04
CA THR A 124 -1.35 -1.96 -16.74
C THR A 124 -2.52 -1.48 -15.89
N VAL A 125 -2.37 -1.49 -14.56
CA VAL A 125 -3.37 -1.05 -13.57
C VAL A 125 -2.93 0.21 -12.81
N TYR A 126 -2.01 1.01 -13.37
CA TYR A 126 -1.37 2.14 -12.69
C TYR A 126 -2.34 3.09 -11.95
N PRO A 127 -3.50 3.51 -12.51
CA PRO A 127 -4.42 4.43 -11.83
C PRO A 127 -5.08 3.83 -10.58
N VAL A 128 -5.18 2.51 -10.51
CA VAL A 128 -5.85 1.75 -9.44
C VAL A 128 -4.88 0.88 -8.63
N ARG A 129 -3.57 1.12 -8.75
CA ARG A 129 -2.52 0.39 -8.02
C ARG A 129 -2.71 0.44 -6.49
N THR A 130 -2.15 -0.56 -5.80
CA THR A 130 -2.16 -0.69 -4.32
C THR A 130 -1.48 0.48 -3.60
N LEU A 131 -1.89 0.72 -2.35
CA LEU A 131 -1.30 1.71 -1.46
C LEU A 131 0.23 1.60 -1.37
N ILE A 132 0.79 0.40 -1.20
CA ILE A 132 2.26 0.25 -1.13
C ILE A 132 2.95 0.78 -2.40
N CYS A 133 2.32 0.62 -3.58
CA CYS A 133 2.81 1.13 -4.85
C CYS A 133 2.54 2.64 -5.06
N ARG A 134 1.61 3.23 -4.31
CA ARG A 134 1.36 4.69 -4.31
C ARG A 134 2.34 5.39 -3.37
N PHE A 135 2.64 4.76 -2.24
CA PHE A 135 3.46 5.35 -1.19
C PHE A 135 4.96 5.20 -1.41
N TYR A 136 5.41 4.08 -1.97
CA TYR A 136 6.84 3.83 -2.11
C TYR A 136 7.45 4.59 -3.29
N LEU A 137 8.13 5.70 -3.00
CA LEU A 137 8.75 6.59 -4.00
C LEU A 137 10.27 6.40 -4.16
N CYS A 138 10.88 5.43 -3.48
CA CYS A 138 12.35 5.25 -3.39
C CYS A 138 13.11 6.51 -3.02
N THR A 139 12.46 7.35 -2.24
CA THR A 139 13.05 8.50 -1.59
C THR A 139 13.20 8.19 -0.12
N HIS A 140 14.02 8.97 0.58
CA HIS A 140 14.05 8.88 2.03
C HIS A 140 12.75 9.48 2.59
N ILE A 141 12.07 8.72 3.43
CA ILE A 141 10.86 9.16 4.14
C ILE A 141 11.27 9.36 5.61
N LEU A 142 10.79 10.43 6.23
CA LEU A 142 11.06 10.69 7.66
C LEU A 142 10.42 9.59 8.51
N GLY A 143 11.07 9.18 9.60
CA GLY A 143 10.65 8.03 10.41
C GLY A 143 9.17 8.04 10.81
N GLU A 144 8.65 9.16 11.35
CA GLU A 144 7.23 9.28 11.73
C GLU A 144 6.28 9.11 10.53
N THR A 145 6.66 9.61 9.36
CA THR A 145 5.87 9.49 8.14
C THR A 145 5.94 8.08 7.56
N GLU A 146 7.09 7.42 7.68
CA GLU A 146 7.25 6.02 7.28
C GLU A 146 6.37 5.10 8.15
N GLU A 147 6.41 5.27 9.47
CA GLU A 147 5.55 4.54 10.40
C GLU A 147 4.06 4.78 10.10
N PHE A 148 3.66 6.04 9.89
CA PHE A 148 2.28 6.41 9.56
C PHE A 148 1.78 5.72 8.28
N ILE A 149 2.55 5.82 7.19
CA ILE A 149 2.21 5.24 5.89
C ILE A 149 2.21 3.71 5.92
N TYR A 150 3.16 3.09 6.63
CA TYR A 150 3.21 1.63 6.75
C TYR A 150 2.08 1.10 7.61
N THR A 151 1.70 1.78 8.69
CA THR A 151 0.53 1.40 9.50
C THR A 151 -0.75 1.40 8.67
N ILE A 152 -0.97 2.44 7.85
CA ILE A 152 -2.10 2.51 6.90
C ILE A 152 -2.06 1.33 5.92
N THR A 153 -0.89 1.12 5.32
CA THR A 153 -0.71 0.08 4.28
C THR A 153 -0.92 -1.32 4.85
N LEU A 154 -0.39 -1.60 6.03
CA LEU A 154 -0.53 -2.88 6.73
C LEU A 154 -1.98 -3.15 7.14
N ALA A 155 -2.69 -2.13 7.64
CA ALA A 155 -4.12 -2.27 7.93
C ALA A 155 -4.93 -2.64 6.66
N GLY A 156 -4.62 -2.00 5.53
CA GLY A 156 -5.24 -2.32 4.26
C GLY A 156 -4.93 -3.74 3.78
N MET A 157 -3.69 -4.20 3.93
CA MET A 157 -3.28 -5.57 3.60
C MET A 157 -3.95 -6.62 4.50
N ALA A 158 -4.02 -6.35 5.81
CA ALA A 158 -4.70 -7.22 6.78
C ALA A 158 -6.20 -7.33 6.47
N ALA A 159 -6.84 -6.22 6.08
CA ALA A 159 -8.23 -6.24 5.61
C ALA A 159 -8.42 -7.11 4.35
N THR A 160 -7.47 -7.10 3.41
CA THR A 160 -7.48 -8.03 2.26
C THR A 160 -7.42 -9.47 2.71
N GLN A 161 -6.49 -9.80 3.60
CA GLN A 161 -6.35 -11.18 4.12
C GLN A 161 -7.66 -11.64 4.77
N GLN A 162 -8.22 -10.83 5.66
CA GLN A 162 -9.48 -11.16 6.35
C GLN A 162 -10.65 -11.32 5.37
N TYR A 163 -10.80 -10.40 4.41
CA TYR A 163 -11.85 -10.46 3.41
C TYR A 163 -11.84 -11.75 2.59
N LEU A 164 -10.65 -12.19 2.15
CA LEU A 164 -10.51 -13.41 1.36
C LEU A 164 -10.71 -14.68 2.19
N ALA A 165 -10.33 -14.65 3.48
CA ALA A 165 -10.64 -15.72 4.43
C ALA A 165 -12.16 -15.87 4.62
N GLU A 166 -12.87 -14.77 4.86
CA GLU A 166 -14.33 -14.74 5.01
C GLU A 166 -15.06 -15.19 3.73
N ALA A 167 -14.46 -14.95 2.57
CA ALA A 167 -14.96 -15.43 1.27
C ALA A 167 -14.62 -16.91 0.99
N GLY A 168 -13.91 -17.60 1.89
CA GLY A 168 -13.58 -19.02 1.78
C GLY A 168 -12.51 -19.35 0.74
N LEU A 169 -11.60 -18.42 0.42
CA LEU A 169 -10.49 -18.71 -0.51
C LEU A 169 -9.35 -19.51 0.12
N PHE A 170 -9.21 -19.47 1.43
CA PHE A 170 -8.26 -20.28 2.19
C PHE A 170 -8.75 -20.46 3.62
N ASP A 171 -8.34 -21.56 4.25
CA ASP A 171 -8.51 -21.77 5.69
C ASP A 171 -7.25 -21.30 6.41
N GLU A 172 -7.41 -20.56 7.49
CA GLU A 172 -6.31 -20.08 8.33
C GLU A 172 -5.60 -21.21 9.07
N GLN A 173 -6.23 -22.37 9.15
CA GLN A 173 -5.70 -23.58 9.75
C GLN A 173 -4.90 -24.46 8.77
N ASP A 174 -4.97 -24.18 7.46
CA ASP A 174 -4.26 -24.95 6.46
C ASP A 174 -2.78 -24.52 6.34
N GLY A 175 -1.88 -25.50 6.49
CA GLY A 175 -0.58 -25.49 5.82
C GLY A 175 0.51 -24.53 6.33
N GLN A 176 0.61 -24.24 7.62
CA GLN A 176 1.71 -23.40 8.18
C GLN A 176 3.02 -24.17 8.46
N VAL A 177 3.41 -25.12 7.61
CA VAL A 177 4.63 -25.94 7.82
C VAL A 177 5.72 -25.49 6.85
N GLY A 178 6.90 -25.14 7.37
CA GLY A 178 8.06 -24.77 6.55
C GLY A 178 8.11 -23.31 6.09
N LEU A 179 7.42 -22.41 6.80
CA LEU A 179 7.39 -20.97 6.51
C LEU A 179 8.77 -20.31 6.70
N THR A 180 9.15 -19.45 5.77
CA THR A 180 10.28 -18.53 5.91
C THR A 180 10.04 -17.50 7.02
N ASP A 181 11.11 -16.95 7.60
CA ASP A 181 10.99 -15.88 8.61
C ASP A 181 10.16 -14.69 8.13
N TYR A 182 10.24 -14.40 6.83
CA TYR A 182 9.51 -13.32 6.20
C TYR A 182 8.00 -13.60 6.12
N GLU A 183 7.60 -14.83 5.83
CA GLU A 183 6.19 -15.24 5.83
C GLU A 183 5.61 -15.28 7.24
N GLN A 184 6.38 -15.81 8.20
CA GLN A 184 5.99 -15.79 9.62
C GLN A 184 5.75 -14.37 10.12
N HIS A 185 6.55 -13.41 9.65
CA HIS A 185 6.40 -12.01 9.99
C HIS A 185 5.06 -11.44 9.50
N PHE A 186 4.70 -11.69 8.23
CA PHE A 186 3.40 -11.25 7.70
C PHE A 186 2.22 -11.88 8.42
N LEU A 187 2.26 -13.18 8.69
CA LEU A 187 1.16 -13.85 9.41
C LEU A 187 0.97 -13.29 10.82
N ARG A 188 2.07 -13.03 11.52
CA ARG A 188 2.00 -12.37 12.84
C ARG A 188 1.35 -10.99 12.73
N PHE A 189 1.76 -10.19 11.75
CA PHE A 189 1.17 -8.87 11.53
C PHE A 189 -0.31 -8.93 11.21
N PHE A 190 -0.75 -9.84 10.34
CA PHE A 190 -2.18 -10.00 10.07
C PHE A 190 -2.95 -10.38 11.34
N GLY A 191 -2.37 -11.21 12.20
CA GLY A 191 -2.90 -11.51 13.52
C GLY A 191 -3.00 -10.29 14.44
N GLU A 192 -1.96 -9.45 14.48
CA GLU A 192 -1.90 -8.24 15.31
C GLU A 192 -2.91 -7.15 14.88
N TYR A 193 -3.15 -7.01 13.57
CA TYR A 193 -4.07 -6.01 13.03
C TYR A 193 -5.53 -6.48 13.00
N ARG A 194 -5.79 -7.77 13.14
CA ARG A 194 -7.15 -8.34 13.07
C ARG A 194 -8.07 -7.72 14.12
N GLY A 195 -9.27 -7.34 13.71
CA GLY A 195 -10.28 -6.75 14.59
C GLY A 195 -9.91 -5.37 15.14
N THR A 196 -8.84 -4.75 14.64
CA THR A 196 -8.56 -3.35 14.96
C THR A 196 -9.51 -2.43 14.20
N ARG A 197 -9.80 -1.26 14.76
CA ARG A 197 -10.60 -0.21 14.11
C ARG A 197 -10.03 0.21 12.74
N MET A 198 -8.72 0.09 12.57
CA MET A 198 -8.03 0.36 11.30
C MET A 198 -8.44 -0.64 10.22
N VAL A 199 -8.43 -1.94 10.53
CA VAL A 199 -8.86 -3.00 9.60
C VAL A 199 -10.36 -2.93 9.33
N GLU A 200 -11.17 -2.69 10.37
CA GLU A 200 -12.63 -2.49 10.23
C GLU A 200 -12.97 -1.34 9.26
N ALA A 201 -12.21 -0.24 9.31
CA ALA A 201 -12.39 0.87 8.38
C ALA A 201 -12.19 0.43 6.92
N PHE A 202 -11.14 -0.36 6.63
CA PHE A 202 -10.91 -0.89 5.28
C PHE A 202 -11.97 -1.90 4.85
N LEU A 203 -12.44 -2.78 5.75
CA LEU A 203 -13.50 -3.75 5.45
C LEU A 203 -14.83 -3.06 5.09
N GLY A 204 -15.18 -2.00 5.82
CA GLY A 204 -16.42 -1.24 5.62
C GLY A 204 -16.38 -0.23 4.47
N ALA A 205 -15.19 0.21 4.06
CA ALA A 205 -15.04 1.23 3.03
C ALA A 205 -15.14 0.68 1.60
N ARG A 206 -15.70 1.51 0.73
CA ARG A 206 -15.71 1.36 -0.73
C ARG A 206 -14.59 2.18 -1.37
N ASP A 207 -14.21 3.28 -0.73
CA ASP A 207 -13.25 4.25 -1.24
C ASP A 207 -12.29 4.75 -0.15
N TYR A 208 -11.13 5.27 -0.56
CA TYR A 208 -10.19 5.91 0.36
C TYR A 208 -10.73 7.19 0.99
N THR A 209 -11.78 7.80 0.41
CA THR A 209 -12.48 8.94 1.03
C THR A 209 -13.23 8.56 2.31
N GLU A 210 -13.43 7.27 2.58
CA GLU A 210 -14.15 6.78 3.76
C GLU A 210 -13.20 6.33 4.88
N ILE A 211 -11.89 6.40 4.66
CA ILE A 211 -10.87 6.00 5.64
C ILE A 211 -10.33 7.24 6.35
N PRO A 212 -10.74 7.52 7.60
CA PRO A 212 -10.25 8.69 8.35
C PRO A 212 -8.80 8.48 8.79
N LEU A 213 -7.95 9.49 8.56
CA LEU A 213 -6.53 9.45 8.96
C LEU A 213 -6.34 9.46 10.47
N SER A 214 -7.31 9.96 11.23
CA SER A 214 -7.28 10.02 12.70
C SER A 214 -7.15 8.64 13.37
N LEU A 215 -7.49 7.55 12.67
CA LEU A 215 -7.27 6.18 13.14
C LEU A 215 -5.79 5.76 13.17
N PHE A 216 -4.94 6.45 12.41
CA PHE A 216 -3.53 6.08 12.18
C PHE A 216 -2.56 7.07 12.80
N LEU A 217 -3.07 8.20 13.30
CA LEU A 217 -2.27 9.18 14.02
C LEU A 217 -2.09 8.72 15.48
N PRO A 218 -0.94 9.03 16.10
CA PRO A 218 -0.78 8.83 17.54
C PRO A 218 -1.91 9.52 18.28
N ALA A 219 -2.44 8.91 19.35
CA ALA A 219 -3.38 9.57 20.22
C ALA A 219 -2.78 10.91 20.70
N SER A 220 -3.48 12.01 20.46
CA SER A 220 -3.07 13.35 20.86
C SER A 220 -2.68 13.34 22.34
N ARG A 221 -1.42 13.64 22.65
CA ARG A 221 -0.99 13.88 24.03
C ARG A 221 -1.43 15.26 24.51
#